data_AF-A0A7W0RZP2-F1
#
_entry.id   AF-A0A7W0RZP2-F1
#
_cell.length_a   1.000
_cell.length_b   1.000
_cell.length_c   1.000
_cell.angle_alpha   90.00
_cell.angle_beta   90.00
_cell.angle_gamma   90.00
#
_symmetry.space_group_name_H-M   'P 1'
#
loop_
_entity.id
_entity.type
_entity.pdbx_description
1 polymer ?
#
loop_
_entity_poly.entity_id
_entity_poly.type
_entity_poly.pdbx_seq_one_letter_code
_entity_poly.pdbx_strand_id
1 'polypeptide(L)'
;MDTRRSDGDSFQAAARRELAYLVDDCGFHIVTDEAQRVRFESARVSVTATFDPRGEIDLDVAELGREREFGKLALTGMVGRASVARVLQLLAGRLRANTLALRGDSAYFQQLREEQLAESERWTAYYAGRGPRPSTGHLP
;
A
#
# COMPACT_ATOMS: atom_id res chain seq x y z
N MET A 1 28.64 30.74 4.38
CA MET A 1 28.53 30.33 2.96
C MET A 1 28.83 28.84 2.94
N ASP A 2 27.83 28.00 3.18
CA ASP A 2 26.86 27.50 2.20
C ASP A 2 27.35 26.21 1.55
N THR A 3 26.91 25.09 2.14
CA THR A 3 26.81 23.77 1.50
C THR A 3 25.55 23.10 2.03
N ARG A 4 24.39 23.70 1.70
CA ARG A 4 23.11 22.99 1.78
C ARG A 4 23.15 21.82 0.80
N ARG A 5 23.48 20.63 1.30
CA ARG A 5 23.08 19.38 0.65
C ARG A 5 21.57 19.32 0.69
N SER A 6 20.96 19.59 -0.46
CA SER A 6 19.55 19.38 -0.72
C SER A 6 19.35 17.90 -1.06
N ASP A 7 19.36 17.00 -0.06
CA ASP A 7 19.34 15.55 -0.32
C ASP A 7 18.20 14.85 0.46
N GLY A 8 17.08 14.65 -0.22
CA GLY A 8 16.05 13.62 0.02
C GLY A 8 15.27 13.71 1.34
N ASP A 9 13.98 14.07 1.26
CA ASP A 9 13.08 13.85 2.40
C ASP A 9 13.16 12.40 2.89
N SER A 10 13.32 12.21 4.20
CA SER A 10 13.22 10.89 4.82
C SER A 10 11.90 10.21 4.42
N PHE A 11 11.87 8.87 4.37
CA PHE A 11 10.65 8.14 4.04
C PHE A 11 9.46 8.58 4.89
N GLN A 12 9.67 8.69 6.20
CA GLN A 12 8.68 9.17 7.14
C GLN A 12 8.10 10.55 6.76
N ALA A 13 8.97 11.53 6.48
CA ALA A 13 8.55 12.87 6.09
C ALA A 13 7.83 12.87 4.73
N ALA A 14 8.32 12.11 3.77
CA ALA A 14 7.68 11.95 2.46
C ALA A 14 6.31 11.28 2.59
N ALA A 15 6.18 10.22 3.39
CA ALA A 15 4.91 9.53 3.62
C ALA A 15 3.88 10.47 4.26
N ARG A 16 4.27 11.24 5.28
CA ARG A 16 3.39 12.23 5.91
C ARG A 16 2.90 13.28 4.92
N ARG A 17 3.77 13.79 4.05
CA ARG A 17 3.41 14.82 3.08
C ARG A 17 2.55 14.26 1.94
N GLU A 18 2.99 13.22 1.27
CA GLU A 18 2.31 12.70 0.08
C GLU A 18 0.99 11.99 0.41
N LEU A 19 0.85 11.49 1.65
CA LEU A 19 -0.39 10.88 2.17
C LEU A 19 -1.20 11.81 3.10
N ALA A 20 -0.86 13.10 3.17
CA ALA A 20 -1.56 14.07 4.03
C ALA A 20 -3.07 14.11 3.79
N TYR A 21 -3.51 13.90 2.53
CA TYR A 21 -4.92 13.85 2.15
C TYR A 21 -5.73 12.77 2.89
N LEU A 22 -5.10 11.72 3.41
CA LEU A 22 -5.79 10.74 4.24
C LEU A 22 -6.32 11.41 5.52
N VAL A 23 -5.52 12.30 6.11
CA VAL A 23 -5.90 13.07 7.29
C VAL A 23 -6.85 14.19 6.90
N ASP A 24 -6.44 15.03 5.95
CA ASP A 24 -7.12 16.28 5.63
C ASP A 24 -8.49 16.05 4.98
N ASP A 25 -8.60 15.06 4.08
CA ASP A 25 -9.81 14.85 3.27
C ASP A 25 -10.59 13.60 3.68
N CYS A 26 -9.93 12.60 4.25
CA CYS A 26 -10.52 11.28 4.50
C CYS A 26 -10.77 10.97 5.99
N GLY A 27 -10.39 11.86 6.91
CA GLY A 27 -10.62 11.71 8.35
C GLY A 27 -9.79 10.62 9.02
N PHE A 28 -8.65 10.25 8.43
CA PHE A 28 -7.69 9.36 9.08
C PHE A 28 -6.85 10.13 10.12
N HIS A 29 -6.18 9.39 11.00
CA HIS A 29 -5.17 9.90 11.90
C HIS A 29 -3.93 9.00 11.87
N ILE A 30 -2.77 9.58 12.15
CA ILE A 30 -1.51 8.82 12.19
C ILE A 30 -1.43 8.09 13.53
N VAL A 31 -1.25 6.78 13.49
CA VAL A 31 -1.09 5.91 14.68
C VAL A 31 0.31 5.33 14.82
N THR A 32 1.08 5.33 13.74
CA THR A 32 2.50 4.94 13.74
C THR A 32 3.25 5.89 12.84
N ASP A 33 4.36 6.44 13.35
CA ASP A 33 5.18 7.42 12.65
C ASP A 33 6.67 7.08 12.90
N GLU A 34 7.12 6.03 12.23
CA GLU A 34 8.47 5.46 12.36
C GLU A 34 9.29 5.68 11.08
N ALA A 35 10.61 5.57 11.18
CA ALA A 35 11.53 5.86 10.09
C ALA A 35 11.28 5.05 8.79
N GLN A 36 10.76 3.83 8.92
CA GLN A 36 10.48 2.90 7.80
C GLN A 36 9.01 2.52 7.69
N ARG A 37 8.14 3.04 8.57
CA ARG A 37 6.74 2.67 8.60
C ARG A 37 5.87 3.82 9.09
N VAL A 38 4.90 4.20 8.28
CA VAL A 38 3.87 5.18 8.68
C VAL A 38 2.50 4.54 8.51
N ARG A 39 1.70 4.55 9.57
CA ARG A 39 0.36 3.95 9.59
C ARG A 39 -0.68 5.01 9.91
N PHE A 40 -1.71 5.04 9.07
CA PHE A 40 -2.89 5.87 9.21
C PHE A 40 -4.09 4.98 9.51
N GLU A 41 -4.99 5.44 10.37
CA GLU A 41 -6.23 4.74 10.67
C GLU A 41 -7.43 5.67 10.57
N SER A 42 -8.53 5.10 10.09
CA SER A 42 -9.87 5.67 10.24
C SER A 42 -10.70 4.74 11.14
N ALA A 43 -12.00 5.01 11.27
CA ALA A 43 -12.90 4.14 12.01
C ALA A 43 -13.05 2.71 11.42
N ARG A 44 -12.62 2.48 10.16
CA ARG A 44 -12.88 1.21 9.44
C ARG A 44 -11.66 0.60 8.78
N VAL A 45 -10.66 1.41 8.43
CA VAL A 45 -9.55 0.97 7.57
C VAL A 45 -8.24 1.48 8.11
N SER A 46 -7.20 0.66 7.97
CA SER A 46 -5.81 1.04 8.15
C SER A 46 -5.13 1.21 6.79
N VAL A 47 -4.28 2.23 6.66
CA VAL A 47 -3.37 2.42 5.54
C VAL A 47 -1.95 2.39 6.09
N THR A 48 -1.13 1.44 5.66
CA THR A 48 0.27 1.30 6.10
C THR A 48 1.20 1.51 4.93
N ALA A 49 2.06 2.53 5.02
CA ALA A 49 3.20 2.71 4.14
C ALA A 49 4.44 2.09 4.81
N THR A 50 5.12 1.19 4.11
CA THR A 50 6.36 0.54 4.57
C THR A 50 7.46 0.76 3.55
N PHE A 51 8.68 1.05 4.02
CA PHE A 51 9.87 1.16 3.18
C PHE A 51 10.85 0.02 3.48
N ASP A 52 11.06 -0.85 2.49
CA ASP A 52 12.09 -1.87 2.53
C ASP A 52 13.44 -1.28 2.11
N PRO A 53 14.55 -1.57 2.83
CA PRO A 53 15.89 -1.10 2.49
C PRO A 53 16.38 -1.44 1.08
N ARG A 54 15.77 -2.42 0.40
CA ARG A 54 16.05 -2.77 -1.01
C ARG A 54 15.47 -1.75 -1.99
N GLY A 55 14.80 -0.71 -1.49
CA GLY A 55 14.22 0.35 -2.30
C GLY A 55 12.76 0.07 -2.68
N GLU A 56 12.07 -0.81 -1.96
CA GLU A 56 10.64 -1.08 -2.19
C GLU A 56 9.78 -0.25 -1.23
N ILE A 57 8.68 0.30 -1.73
CA ILE A 57 7.66 0.95 -0.92
C ILE A 57 6.35 0.21 -1.13
N ASP A 58 5.83 -0.33 -0.04
CA ASP A 58 4.52 -0.96 0.01
C ASP A 58 3.51 -0.02 0.66
N LEU A 59 2.34 0.09 0.05
CA LEU A 59 1.19 0.79 0.57
C LEU A 59 0.03 -0.19 0.67
N ASP A 60 -0.20 -0.68 1.88
CA ASP A 60 -1.26 -1.64 2.20
C ASP A 60 -2.50 -0.91 2.74
N VAL A 61 -3.68 -1.36 2.32
CA VAL A 61 -4.99 -0.95 2.88
C VAL A 61 -5.76 -2.18 3.29
N ALA A 62 -6.18 -2.23 4.55
CA ALA A 62 -6.94 -3.35 5.09
C ALA A 62 -8.02 -2.88 6.06
N GLU A 63 -9.14 -3.61 6.11
CA GLU A 63 -10.12 -3.47 7.18
C GLU A 63 -9.42 -3.55 8.54
N LEU A 64 -9.81 -2.66 9.46
CA LEU A 64 -9.21 -2.59 10.78
C LEU A 64 -9.34 -3.94 11.50
N GLY A 65 -8.24 -4.45 12.03
CA GLY A 65 -8.16 -5.76 12.69
C GLY A 65 -8.02 -6.96 11.75
N ARG A 66 -7.93 -6.75 10.43
CA ARG A 66 -7.72 -7.80 9.40
C ARG A 66 -6.44 -7.62 8.60
N GLU A 67 -5.45 -6.89 9.12
CA GLU A 67 -4.25 -6.49 8.40
C GLU A 67 -3.32 -7.66 7.99
N ARG A 68 -3.51 -8.83 8.61
CA ARG A 68 -2.73 -10.05 8.36
C ARG A 68 -3.47 -11.08 7.50
N GLU A 69 -4.67 -10.77 7.04
CA GLU A 69 -5.50 -11.68 6.24
C GLU A 69 -5.46 -11.36 4.75
N PHE A 70 -6.00 -12.27 3.93
CA PHE A 70 -6.37 -11.98 2.54
C PHE A 70 -7.47 -10.92 2.48
N GLY A 71 -7.59 -10.24 1.33
CA GLY A 71 -8.53 -9.14 1.14
C GLY A 71 -7.97 -7.81 1.61
N LYS A 72 -6.68 -7.57 1.39
CA LYS A 72 -6.07 -6.24 1.53
C LYS A 72 -5.65 -5.71 0.16
N LEU A 73 -5.82 -4.42 -0.07
CA LEU A 73 -5.28 -3.76 -1.26
C LEU A 73 -3.80 -3.48 -1.01
N ALA A 74 -2.92 -4.04 -1.85
CA ALA A 74 -1.48 -3.81 -1.77
C ALA A 74 -0.99 -3.08 -3.03
N LEU A 75 -0.37 -1.92 -2.84
CA LEU A 75 0.24 -1.13 -3.91
C LEU A 75 1.74 -1.01 -3.65
N THR A 76 2.54 -1.60 -4.53
CA THR A 76 4.01 -1.61 -4.40
C THR A 76 4.67 -0.74 -5.47
N GLY A 77 5.75 -0.06 -5.11
CA GLY A 77 6.59 0.70 -6.04
C GLY A 77 8.07 0.64 -5.67
N MET A 78 8.95 0.67 -6.69
CA MET A 78 10.40 0.67 -6.49
C MET A 78 11.02 2.07 -6.64
N VAL A 79 11.81 2.44 -5.64
CA VAL A 79 12.74 3.57 -5.58
C VAL A 79 13.99 3.18 -6.38
N GLY A 80 13.86 3.14 -7.70
CA GLY A 80 14.98 2.97 -8.62
C GLY A 80 15.69 4.30 -8.86
N ARG A 81 15.52 4.86 -10.07
CA ARG A 81 15.97 6.23 -10.39
C ARG A 81 15.03 7.32 -9.85
N ALA A 82 13.86 6.93 -9.36
CA ALA A 82 12.89 7.83 -8.76
C ALA A 82 13.19 8.06 -7.27
N SER A 83 12.79 9.21 -6.73
CA SER A 83 12.86 9.46 -5.29
C SER A 83 11.73 8.75 -4.54
N VAL A 84 11.93 8.53 -3.24
CA VAL A 84 10.90 8.01 -2.31
C VAL A 84 9.60 8.80 -2.42
N ALA A 85 9.70 10.14 -2.35
CA ALA A 85 8.55 11.02 -2.49
C ALA A 85 7.81 10.84 -3.84
N ARG A 86 8.55 10.67 -4.94
CA ARG A 86 7.93 10.47 -6.26
C ARG A 86 7.18 9.13 -6.33
N VAL A 87 7.74 8.07 -5.76
CA VAL A 87 7.07 6.77 -5.69
C VAL A 87 5.81 6.87 -4.82
N LEU A 88 5.91 7.46 -3.63
CA LEU A 88 4.76 7.67 -2.74
C LEU A 88 3.67 8.51 -3.40
N GLN A 89 4.01 9.56 -4.14
CA GLN A 89 3.04 10.37 -4.89
C GLN A 89 2.28 9.54 -5.92
N LEU A 90 2.95 8.63 -6.63
CA LEU A 90 2.31 7.73 -7.61
C LEU A 90 1.40 6.71 -6.91
N LEU A 91 1.86 6.11 -5.82
CA LEU A 91 1.05 5.18 -5.01
C LEU A 91 -0.16 5.90 -4.39
N ALA A 92 0.03 7.12 -3.89
CA ALA A 92 -1.05 7.97 -3.37
C ALA A 92 -2.10 8.28 -4.45
N GLY A 93 -1.67 8.55 -5.68
CA GLY A 93 -2.60 8.75 -6.81
C GLY A 93 -3.45 7.50 -7.10
N ARG A 94 -2.84 6.32 -7.09
CA ARG A 94 -3.56 5.04 -7.25
C ARG A 94 -4.49 4.75 -6.09
N LEU A 95 -4.05 5.01 -4.86
CA LEU A 95 -4.87 4.82 -3.67
C LEU A 95 -6.07 5.77 -3.67
N ARG A 96 -5.87 7.05 -4.02
CA ARG A 96 -6.94 8.04 -4.10
C ARG A 96 -8.02 7.67 -5.13
N ALA A 97 -7.64 7.00 -6.22
CA ALA A 97 -8.61 6.47 -7.19
C ALA A 97 -9.47 5.32 -6.61
N ASN A 98 -8.98 4.60 -5.60
CA ASN A 98 -9.66 3.48 -4.96
C ASN A 98 -10.53 3.93 -3.77
N THR A 99 -11.57 4.71 -4.08
CA THR A 99 -12.45 5.28 -3.04
C THR A 99 -13.19 4.24 -2.20
N LEU A 100 -13.48 3.05 -2.73
CA LEU A 100 -14.11 1.95 -2.00
C LEU A 100 -13.20 1.42 -0.87
N ALA A 101 -11.91 1.22 -1.18
CA ALA A 101 -10.92 0.80 -0.19
C ALA A 101 -10.78 1.84 0.93
N LEU A 102 -10.66 3.13 0.59
CA LEU A 102 -10.52 4.21 1.56
C LEU A 102 -11.76 4.41 2.46
N ARG A 103 -12.95 4.05 1.99
CA ARG A 103 -14.19 4.12 2.77
C ARG A 103 -14.42 2.93 3.68
N GLY A 104 -13.59 1.88 3.58
CA GLY A 104 -13.82 0.65 4.32
C GLY A 104 -15.03 -0.12 3.78
N ASP A 105 -15.22 -0.15 2.46
CA ASP A 105 -16.33 -0.89 1.86
C ASP A 105 -16.11 -2.41 2.03
N SER A 106 -16.97 -3.05 2.82
CA SER A 106 -16.81 -4.46 3.16
C SER A 106 -16.99 -5.36 1.93
N ALA A 107 -17.85 -5.00 0.98
CA ALA A 107 -18.07 -5.81 -0.21
C ALA A 107 -16.83 -5.80 -1.11
N TYR A 108 -16.18 -4.63 -1.24
CA TYR A 108 -14.89 -4.50 -1.91
C TYR A 108 -13.83 -5.43 -1.31
N PHE A 109 -13.66 -5.43 0.02
CA PHE A 109 -12.65 -6.27 0.68
C PHE A 109 -12.99 -7.76 0.64
N GLN A 110 -14.28 -8.13 0.69
CA GLN A 110 -14.68 -9.53 0.48
C GLN A 110 -14.38 -10.01 -0.95
N GLN A 111 -14.71 -9.19 -1.96
CA GLN A 111 -14.38 -9.53 -3.34
C GLN A 111 -12.87 -9.69 -3.52
N LEU A 112 -12.08 -8.74 -3.00
CA LEU A 112 -10.62 -8.80 -3.07
C LEU A 112 -10.06 -10.05 -2.38
N ARG A 113 -10.67 -10.47 -1.27
CA ARG A 113 -10.31 -11.71 -0.57
C ARG A 113 -10.56 -12.93 -1.45
N GLU A 114 -11.73 -13.03 -2.06
CA GLU A 114 -12.09 -14.15 -2.95
C GLU A 114 -11.13 -14.25 -4.14
N GLU A 115 -10.82 -13.10 -4.76
CA GLU A 115 -9.88 -13.02 -5.88
C GLU A 115 -8.46 -13.46 -5.47
N GLN A 116 -7.97 -12.98 -4.32
CA GLN A 116 -6.64 -13.34 -3.83
C GLN A 116 -6.54 -14.81 -3.42
N LEU A 117 -7.60 -15.38 -2.84
CA LEU A 117 -7.66 -16.81 -2.51
C LEU A 117 -7.63 -17.65 -3.79
N ALA A 118 -8.45 -17.32 -4.79
CA ALA A 118 -8.46 -18.01 -6.07
C ALA A 118 -7.10 -17.92 -6.79
N GLU A 119 -6.42 -16.77 -6.72
CA GLU A 119 -5.06 -16.62 -7.25
C GLU A 119 -4.05 -17.50 -6.50
N SER A 120 -4.11 -17.51 -5.17
CA SER A 120 -3.25 -18.37 -4.33
C SER A 120 -3.44 -19.86 -4.64
N GLU A 121 -4.69 -20.31 -4.80
CA GLU A 121 -5.00 -21.68 -5.21
C GLU A 121 -4.44 -22.01 -6.60
N ARG A 122 -4.56 -21.09 -7.57
CA ARG A 122 -3.99 -21.26 -8.91
C ARG A 122 -2.48 -21.42 -8.88
N TRP A 123 -1.77 -20.58 -8.12
CA TRP A 123 -0.31 -20.71 -7.95
C TRP A 123 0.07 -22.02 -7.26
N THR A 124 -0.67 -22.41 -6.23
CA THR A 124 -0.45 -23.68 -5.51
C THR A 124 -0.62 -24.88 -6.44
N ALA A 125 -1.65 -24.87 -7.29
CA ALA A 125 -1.87 -25.92 -8.27
C ALA A 125 -0.75 -26.01 -9.31
N TYR A 126 -0.28 -24.86 -9.82
CA TYR A 126 0.84 -24.80 -10.76
C TYR A 126 2.14 -25.34 -10.17
N TYR A 127 2.52 -24.87 -8.98
CA TYR A 127 3.74 -25.35 -8.30
C TYR A 127 3.66 -26.81 -7.86
N ALA A 128 2.45 -27.33 -7.62
CA ALA A 128 2.21 -28.75 -7.39
C ALA A 128 2.18 -29.60 -8.67
N GLY A 129 2.36 -29.00 -9.86
CA GLY A 129 2.29 -29.70 -11.15
C GLY A 129 0.87 -30.16 -11.55
N ARG A 130 -0.17 -29.62 -10.90
CA ARG A 130 -1.59 -30.01 -11.06
C ARG A 130 -2.40 -29.03 -11.91
N GLY A 131 -1.81 -27.96 -12.41
CA GLY A 131 -2.51 -26.94 -13.17
C GLY A 131 -1.59 -26.11 -14.09
N PRO A 132 -2.17 -25.34 -15.03
CA PRO A 132 -1.42 -24.46 -15.91
C PRO A 132 -0.81 -23.29 -15.13
N ARG A 133 0.20 -22.64 -15.72
CA ARG A 133 0.79 -21.42 -15.16
C ARG A 133 -0.27 -20.32 -15.06
N PRO A 134 -0.48 -19.70 -13.89
CA PRO A 134 -1.42 -18.60 -13.74
C PRO A 134 -0.99 -17.38 -14.58
N SER A 135 -1.98 -16.60 -15.03
CA SER A 135 -1.74 -15.34 -15.74
C SER A 135 -1.14 -14.30 -14.81
N THR A 136 -0.04 -13.65 -15.19
CA THR A 136 0.61 -12.59 -14.40
C THR A 136 -0.03 -11.21 -14.58
N GLY A 137 -1.32 -11.15 -14.92
CA GLY A 137 -2.04 -9.88 -15.06
C GLY A 137 -2.20 -9.19 -13.70
N HIS A 138 -2.28 -7.86 -13.69
CA HIS A 138 -2.52 -7.12 -12.45
C HIS A 138 -3.90 -7.46 -11.88
N LEU A 139 -3.94 -7.81 -10.59
CA LEU A 139 -5.18 -7.78 -9.81
C LEU A 139 -5.73 -6.34 -9.82
N PRO A 140 -7.06 -6.16 -9.92
CA PRO A 140 -7.70 -4.85 -10.01
C PRO A 140 -7.35 -3.91 -8.85
#